data_AF-A0A935H8K4-F1
#
_entry.id   AF-A0A935H8K4-F1
#
_cell.length_a   1.000
_cell.length_b   1.000
_cell.length_c   1.000
_cell.angle_alpha   90.00
_cell.angle_beta   90.00
_cell.angle_gamma   90.00
#
_symmetry.space_group_name_H-M   'P 1'
#
loop_
_entity.id
_entity.type
_entity.pdbx_description
1 polymer ?
#
loop_
_entity_poly.entity_id
_entity_poly.type
_entity_poly.pdbx_seq_one_letter_code
_entity_poly.pdbx_strand_id
1 'polypeptide(L)' 'MPWLGLKEAGFTTHGERIDSVLNGTWTTSSELIAELGQVVLVARMECKPIDPATKALFKECMRQVRTVWPGFGFFSWLPF' A
#
# COMPACT_ATOMS: atom_id res chain seq x y z
N MET A 1 13.03 -2.77 7.26
CA MET A 1 11.79 -2.88 6.46
C MET A 1 11.15 -1.51 6.33
N PRO A 2 10.78 -1.04 5.13
CA PRO A 2 10.31 0.33 4.88
C PRO A 2 9.00 0.70 5.62
N TRP A 3 8.27 -0.28 6.15
CA TRP A 3 6.99 -0.09 6.87
C TRP A 3 7.16 0.07 8.39
N LEU A 4 8.39 0.00 8.92
CA LEU A 4 8.67 0.25 10.34
C LEU A 4 8.26 1.67 10.75
N GLY A 5 8.45 2.65 9.87
CA GLY A 5 8.02 4.03 10.11
C GLY A 5 6.51 4.20 10.30
N LEU A 6 5.68 3.28 9.77
CA LEU A 6 4.24 3.26 10.05
C LEU A 6 3.92 2.69 11.43
N LYS A 7 4.61 1.62 11.82
CA LYS A 7 4.46 1.02 13.16
C LYS A 7 4.91 2.01 14.25
N GLU A 8 6.02 2.70 14.02
CA GLU A 8 6.55 3.74 14.92
C GLU A 8 5.65 4.98 15.00
N ALA A 9 4.96 5.33 13.91
CA ALA A 9 3.99 6.42 13.88
C ALA A 9 2.61 6.08 14.48
N GLY A 10 2.46 4.89 15.10
CA GLY A 10 1.21 4.46 15.71
C GLY A 10 0.18 3.85 14.74
N PHE A 11 0.53 3.71 13.46
CA PHE A 11 -0.30 3.07 12.44
C PHE A 11 0.01 1.57 12.33
N THR A 12 0.07 0.89 13.48
CA THR A 12 0.44 -0.53 13.59
C THR A 12 -0.46 -1.43 12.75
N THR A 13 -1.78 -1.21 12.76
CA THR A 13 -2.76 -1.96 11.95
C THR A 13 -2.46 -1.89 10.45
N HIS A 14 -2.05 -0.73 9.93
CA HIS A 14 -1.70 -0.59 8.52
C HIS A 14 -0.36 -1.25 8.21
N GLY A 15 0.62 -1.11 9.11
CA GLY A 15 1.90 -1.80 9.00
C GLY A 15 1.75 -3.32 9.00
N GLU A 16 0.88 -3.87 9.85
CA GLU A 16 0.56 -5.30 9.91
C GLU A 16 -0.18 -5.78 8.67
N ARG A 17 -1.12 -5.00 8.13
CA ARG A 17 -1.80 -5.34 6.86
C ARG A 17 -0.82 -5.41 5.68
N ILE A 18 0.11 -4.45 5.57
CA ILE A 18 1.14 -4.47 4.53
C ILE A 18 2.02 -5.72 4.69
N ASP A 19 2.44 -6.02 5.91
CA ASP A 19 3.26 -7.19 6.22
C ASP A 19 2.53 -8.51 5.91
N SER A 20 1.23 -8.58 6.25
CA SER A 20 0.38 -9.72 5.92
C SER A 20 0.24 -9.92 4.42
N VAL A 21 0.16 -8.84 3.63
CA VAL A 21 0.10 -8.95 2.17
C VAL A 21 1.44 -9.44 1.62
N LEU A 22 2.56 -8.91 2.10
CA LEU A 22 3.89 -9.30 1.61
C LEU A 22 4.27 -10.74 1.98
N ASN A 23 3.83 -11.23 3.14
CA ASN A 23 4.07 -12.61 3.59
C ASN A 23 2.93 -13.57 3.21
N GLY A 24 1.90 -13.09 2.51
CA GLY A 24 0.79 -13.88 2.02
C GLY A 24 1.19 -14.83 0.87
N THR A 25 0.39 -15.86 0.65
CA THR A 25 0.52 -16.72 -0.53
C THR A 25 -0.36 -16.16 -1.64
N TRP A 26 0.25 -15.88 -2.79
CA TRP A 26 -0.43 -15.31 -3.96
C TRP A 26 -0.31 -16.23 -5.15
N THR A 27 -1.37 -16.35 -5.93
CA THR A 27 -1.38 -17.21 -7.13
C THR A 27 -0.61 -16.55 -8.26
N THR A 28 -0.66 -15.21 -8.34
CA THR A 28 0.07 -14.43 -9.34
C THR A 28 0.74 -13.20 -8.75
N SER A 29 1.83 -12.76 -9.37
CA SER A 29 2.47 -11.49 -9.01
C SER A 29 1.53 -10.28 -9.19
N SER A 30 0.58 -10.36 -10.12
CA SER A 30 -0.44 -9.32 -10.34
C SER A 30 -1.46 -9.23 -9.20
N GLU A 31 -1.85 -10.34 -8.59
CA GLU A 31 -2.73 -10.36 -7.40
C GLU A 31 -2.03 -9.69 -6.21
N LEU A 32 -0.78 -10.10 -5.92
CA LEU A 32 0.04 -9.45 -4.89
C LEU A 32 0.13 -7.94 -5.09
N ILE A 33 0.40 -7.49 -6.32
CA ILE A 33 0.57 -6.08 -6.65
C ILE A 33 -0.75 -5.29 -6.49
N ALA A 34 -1.89 -5.88 -6.86
CA ALA A 34 -3.20 -5.26 -6.67
C ALA A 34 -3.53 -5.09 -5.17
N GLU A 35 -3.34 -6.15 -4.38
CA GLU A 35 -3.59 -6.15 -2.94
C GLU A 35 -2.67 -5.19 -2.19
N LEU A 36 -1.38 -5.20 -2.54
CA LEU A 36 -0.41 -4.27 -1.98
C LEU A 36 -0.78 -2.81 -2.32
N GLY A 37 -1.19 -2.56 -3.57
CA GLY A 37 -1.65 -1.25 -4.00
C GLY A 37 -2.87 -0.77 -3.21
N GLN A 38 -3.83 -1.65 -2.93
CA GLN A 38 -5.04 -1.32 -2.18
C GLN A 38 -4.71 -0.97 -0.73
N VAL A 39 -3.91 -1.80 -0.05
CA VAL A 39 -3.52 -1.56 1.35
C VAL A 39 -2.71 -0.26 1.48
N VAL A 40 -1.79 0.00 0.55
CA VAL A 40 -1.00 1.24 0.53
C VAL A 40 -1.86 2.47 0.26
N LEU A 41 -2.86 2.36 -0.63
CA LEU A 41 -3.80 3.45 -0.90
C LEU A 41 -4.64 3.79 0.34
N VAL A 42 -5.19 2.77 1.00
CA VAL A 42 -5.96 2.93 2.25
C VAL A 42 -5.09 3.55 3.34
N ALA A 43 -3.88 3.01 3.54
CA ALA A 43 -2.93 3.56 4.52
C ALA A 43 -2.59 5.03 4.22
N ARG A 44 -2.40 5.40 2.96
CA ARG A 44 -2.16 6.81 2.57
C ARG A 44 -3.35 7.73 2.87
N MET A 45 -4.59 7.24 2.77
CA MET A 45 -5.79 8.05 3.02
C MET A 45 -6.05 8.24 4.51
N GLU A 46 -5.85 7.19 5.29
CA GLU A 46 -6.19 7.13 6.72
C GLU A 46 -5.03 7.55 7.63
N CYS A 47 -3.77 7.28 7.26
CA CYS A 47 -2.60 7.66 8.05
C CYS A 47 -2.27 9.15 7.80
N LYS A 48 -2.86 10.04 8.60
CA LYS A 48 -2.56 11.48 8.61
C LYS A 48 -2.44 11.99 10.05
N PRO A 49 -1.45 12.84 10.38
CA PRO A 49 -0.33 13.26 9.54
C PRO A 49 0.69 12.13 9.34
N ILE A 50 1.35 12.11 8.17
CA ILE A 50 2.37 11.11 7.83
C ILE A 50 3.68 11.80 7.48
N ASP A 51 4.79 11.20 7.92
CA ASP A 51 6.13 11.67 7.64
C ASP A 51 6.41 11.73 6.12
N PRO A 52 7.11 12.78 5.62
CA PRO A 52 7.43 12.92 4.20
C PRO A 52 8.17 11.73 3.57
N ALA A 53 9.04 11.04 4.31
CA ALA A 53 9.76 9.87 3.79
C ALA A 53 8.78 8.70 3.58
N THR A 54 7.87 8.47 4.52
CA THR A 54 6.83 7.44 4.38
C THR A 54 5.85 7.78 3.25
N LYS A 55 5.52 9.06 3.09
CA LYS A 55 4.70 9.54 1.96
C LYS A 55 5.39 9.31 0.61
N ALA A 56 6.71 9.48 0.54
CA ALA A 56 7.49 9.21 -0.67
C ALA A 56 7.49 7.71 -1.00
N LEU A 57 7.63 6.84 0.00
CA LEU A 57 7.53 5.39 -0.17
C LEU A 57 6.16 4.96 -0.71
N PHE A 58 5.07 5.50 -0.16
CA PHE A 58 3.73 5.23 -0.68
C PHE A 58 3.54 5.69 -2.13
N LYS A 59 4.12 6.84 -2.51
CA LYS A 59 4.08 7.30 -3.90
C LYS A 59 4.84 6.37 -4.83
N GLU A 60 6.01 5.91 -4.43
CA GLU A 60 6.82 5.00 -5.25
C GLU A 60 6.15 3.63 -5.39
N CYS A 61 5.60 3.10 -4.30
CA CYS A 61 4.84 1.85 -4.34
C CYS A 61 3.65 1.95 -5.30
N MET A 62 2.85 3.02 -5.20
CA MET A 62 1.75 3.28 -6.13
C MET A 62 2.20 3.49 -7.58
N ARG A 63 3.42 4.00 -7.80
CA ARG A 63 4.00 4.14 -9.15
C ARG A 63 4.25 2.77 -9.77
N GLN A 64 4.81 1.83 -9.00
CA GLN A 64 5.04 0.45 -9.46
C GLN A 64 3.73 -0.29 -9.70
N VAL A 65 2.74 -0.15 -8.80
CA VAL A 65 1.42 -0.73 -9.00
C VAL A 65 0.79 -0.26 -10.32
N ARG A 66 0.91 1.05 -10.63
CA ARG A 66 0.37 1.62 -11.88
C ARG A 66 1.09 1.18 -13.14
N THR A 67 2.32 0.67 -13.03
CA THR A 67 3.02 0.07 -14.18
C THR A 67 2.36 -1.25 -14.58
N VAL A 68 1.85 -2.02 -13.63
CA VAL A 68 1.18 -3.30 -13.88
C VAL A 68 -0.32 -3.11 -14.10
N TRP A 69 -0.92 -2.15 -13.39
CA TRP A 69 -2.34 -1.80 -13.46
C TRP A 69 -2.54 -0.31 -13.79
N PRO A 70 -2.52 0.07 -15.07
CA PRO A 70 -2.74 1.46 -15.49
C PRO A 70 -4.10 1.96 -14.97
N GLY A 71 -4.11 3.07 -14.22
CA GLY A 71 -5.33 3.62 -13.62
C GLY A 71 -5.68 3.10 -12.22
N PHE A 72 -4.82 2.28 -11.60
CA PHE A 72 -5.01 1.86 -10.21
C PHE A 72 -5.09 3.07 -9.26
N GLY A 73 -6.20 3.14 -8.50
CA GLY A 73 -6.55 4.26 -7.63
C GLY A 73 -7.17 5.48 -8.31
N PHE A 74 -7.36 5.48 -9.64
CA PHE A 74 -8.24 6.46 -10.33
C PHE A 74 -9.69 5.97 -10.36
N PHE A 75 -9.90 4.65 -10.44
CA PHE A 75 -11.22 3.99 -10.41
C PHE A 75 -11.59 3.46 -9.02
N SER A 76 -10.98 3.94 -7.93
CA SER A 76 -11.28 3.48 -6.55
C SER A 76 -12.69 3.86 -6.03
N TRP A 77 -13.62 4.11 -6.95
CA TRP A 77 -15.07 4.20 -6.71
C TRP A 77 -15.82 2.94 -7.19
N LEU A 78 -15.11 1.93 -7.70
CA LEU A 78 -15.68 0.63 -8.03
C LEU A 78 -15.13 -0.43 -7.07
N PRO A 79 -16.01 -1.19 -6.39
CA PRO A 79 -15.59 -2.34 -5.62
C PRO A 79 -15.18 -3.44 -6.61
N PHE A 80 -13.95 -3.91 -6.54
CA PHE A 80 -13.57 -5.21 -7.08
C PHE A 80 -13.36 -6.16 -5.90
#